data_AF-A0A3D3B2A0-F1
#
_entry.id   AF-A0A3D3B2A0-F1
#
_cell.length_a   1.000
_cell.length_b   1.000
_cell.length_c   1.000
_cell.angle_alpha   90.00
_cell.angle_beta   90.00
_cell.angle_gamma   90.00
#
_symmetry.space_group_name_H-M   'P 1'
#
loop_
_entity.id
_entity.type
_entity.pdbx_description
1 polymer ?
#
loop_
_entity_poly.entity_id
_entity_poly.type
_entity_poly.pdbx_seq_one_letter_code
_entity_poly.pdbx_strand_id
1 'polypeptide(L)'
;MCFDTAAFAAAAAEPSTSAPVATPSIAEGEFDNNSAMDLASGQTVKTDCSVNWTAPDGKVYCFSAEGSKAAFLKNPDENIQKAKEFFLAKDLAKDDASTAAP
;
A
#
# COMPACT_ATOMS: atom_id res chain seq x y z
N MET A 1 11.22 -43.48 -45.57
CA MET A 1 11.93 -42.34 -46.17
C MET A 1 12.71 -41.66 -45.06
N CYS A 2 14.03 -41.84 -45.07
CA CYS A 2 14.98 -41.19 -44.19
C CYS A 2 15.32 -39.82 -44.77
N PHE A 3 15.46 -38.81 -43.91
CA PHE A 3 16.37 -37.67 -44.07
C PHE A 3 16.84 -37.36 -42.65
N ASP A 4 18.00 -37.88 -42.26
CA ASP A 4 19.33 -37.26 -42.36
C ASP A 4 19.59 -36.15 -41.33
N THR A 5 20.34 -36.53 -40.31
CA THR A 5 21.66 -35.98 -39.96
C THR A 5 21.88 -34.46 -40.09
N ALA A 6 22.04 -33.76 -38.95
CA ALA A 6 23.18 -32.87 -38.68
C ALA A 6 23.06 -32.19 -37.31
N ALA A 7 24.10 -32.37 -36.51
CA ALA A 7 24.38 -31.57 -35.32
C ALA A 7 24.76 -30.13 -35.73
N PHE A 8 24.22 -29.15 -35.00
CA PHE A 8 24.83 -27.82 -34.85
C PHE A 8 24.77 -27.42 -33.39
N ALA A 9 25.94 -27.12 -32.83
CA ALA A 9 26.15 -26.66 -31.48
C ALA A 9 25.92 -25.14 -31.35
N ALA A 10 25.54 -24.75 -30.14
CA ALA A 10 25.73 -23.44 -29.51
C ALA A 10 25.08 -22.19 -30.15
N ALA A 11 24.06 -21.65 -29.49
CA ALA A 11 24.00 -20.22 -29.16
C ALA A 11 22.90 -19.94 -28.13
N ALA A 12 23.25 -19.07 -27.18
CA ALA A 12 22.43 -18.56 -26.11
C ALA A 12 21.07 -18.01 -26.55
N ALA A 13 20.03 -18.29 -25.77
CA ALA A 13 19.04 -17.33 -25.26
C ALA A 13 17.96 -18.14 -24.55
N GLU A 14 18.10 -18.24 -23.23
CA GLU A 14 17.04 -18.79 -22.39
C GLU A 14 15.84 -17.82 -22.44
N PRO A 15 14.61 -18.31 -22.64
CA PRO A 15 13.43 -17.47 -22.69
C PRO A 15 13.13 -17.01 -21.27
N SER A 16 13.71 -15.88 -20.86
CA SER A 16 13.27 -15.18 -19.65
C SER A 16 11.84 -14.74 -19.87
N THR A 17 10.94 -15.57 -19.34
CA THR A 17 9.53 -15.30 -19.14
C THR A 17 9.40 -13.83 -18.75
N SER A 18 8.76 -13.05 -19.61
CA SER A 18 8.34 -11.71 -19.24
C SER A 18 7.39 -11.89 -18.07
N ALA A 19 7.90 -11.69 -16.86
CA ALA A 19 7.08 -11.52 -15.67
C ALA A 19 6.02 -10.48 -16.03
N PRO A 20 4.74 -10.67 -15.64
CA PRO A 20 3.78 -9.60 -15.77
C PRO A 20 4.39 -8.40 -15.04
N VAL A 21 4.69 -7.35 -15.80
CA VAL A 21 4.92 -6.03 -15.23
C VAL A 21 3.66 -5.73 -14.46
N ALA A 22 3.72 -5.95 -13.15
CA ALA A 22 2.70 -5.48 -12.24
C ALA A 22 2.66 -3.97 -12.49
N THR A 23 1.66 -3.53 -13.26
CA THR A 23 1.15 -2.17 -13.17
C THR A 23 1.15 -1.84 -11.69
N PRO A 24 1.81 -0.76 -11.24
CA PRO A 24 1.69 -0.36 -9.86
C PRO A 24 0.21 -0.08 -9.66
N SER A 25 -0.52 -1.07 -9.16
CA SER A 25 -1.72 -0.84 -8.38
C SER A 25 -1.26 0.23 -7.42
N ILE A 26 -1.77 1.45 -7.57
CA ILE A 26 -1.67 2.50 -6.57
C ILE A 26 -1.92 1.74 -5.27
N ALA A 27 -0.87 1.48 -4.51
CA ALA A 27 -0.94 0.53 -3.42
C ALA A 27 -1.88 1.22 -2.45
N GLU A 28 -3.15 0.80 -2.44
CA GLU A 28 -4.17 1.40 -1.59
C GLU A 28 -3.63 1.26 -0.18
N GLY A 29 -3.13 2.37 0.35
CA GLY A 29 -2.61 2.42 1.69
C GLY A 29 -3.73 2.18 2.66
N GLU A 30 -3.39 1.62 3.82
CA GLU A 30 -4.33 1.48 4.92
C GLU A 30 -5.01 2.83 5.22
N PHE A 31 -6.22 2.74 5.77
CA PHE A 31 -7.04 3.91 6.08
C PHE A 31 -7.42 4.76 4.86
N ASP A 32 -7.70 4.14 3.71
CA ASP A 32 -8.12 4.86 2.50
C ASP A 32 -7.06 5.89 2.05
N ASN A 33 -5.78 5.50 2.04
CA ASN A 33 -4.64 6.37 1.68
C ASN A 33 -4.50 7.64 2.56
N ASN A 34 -5.12 7.67 3.74
CA ASN A 34 -4.93 8.75 4.69
C ASN A 34 -3.61 8.58 5.45
N SER A 35 -3.03 9.69 5.88
CA SER A 35 -1.82 9.71 6.67
C SER A 35 -2.07 9.05 8.02
N ALA A 36 -1.39 7.93 8.29
CA ALA A 36 -1.56 7.16 9.51
C ALA A 36 -1.18 7.99 10.76
N MET A 37 -0.16 8.84 10.66
CA MET A 37 0.24 9.73 11.76
C MET A 37 -0.78 10.83 12.03
N ASP A 38 -1.37 11.39 10.97
CA ASP A 38 -2.40 12.43 11.12
C ASP A 38 -3.67 11.81 11.70
N LEU A 39 -4.07 10.62 11.26
CA LEU A 39 -5.19 9.87 11.83
C LEU A 39 -4.96 9.53 13.30
N ALA A 40 -3.74 9.10 13.66
CA ALA A 40 -3.37 8.87 15.06
C ALA A 40 -3.47 10.13 15.93
N SER A 41 -3.31 11.30 15.30
CA SER A 41 -3.47 12.62 15.92
C SER A 41 -4.91 13.15 15.87
N GLY A 42 -5.86 12.38 15.33
CA GLY A 42 -7.26 12.78 15.18
C GLY A 42 -7.55 13.66 13.97
N GLN A 43 -6.68 13.64 12.96
CA GLN A 43 -6.81 14.43 11.73
C GLN A 43 -6.98 13.52 10.51
N THR A 44 -7.86 13.90 9.58
CA THR A 44 -8.04 13.17 8.31
C THR A 44 -7.28 13.91 7.23
N VAL A 45 -6.11 13.39 6.84
CA VAL A 45 -5.28 13.96 5.78
C VAL A 45 -5.11 12.91 4.69
N LYS A 46 -5.83 13.07 3.58
CA LYS A 46 -5.70 12.17 2.44
C LYS A 46 -4.41 12.47 1.70
N THR A 47 -3.69 11.41 1.34
CA THR A 47 -2.40 11.50 0.68
C THR A 47 -2.45 10.73 -0.63
N ASP A 48 -1.50 11.00 -1.51
CA ASP A 48 -1.20 10.19 -2.69
C ASP A 48 -0.29 8.99 -2.36
N CYS A 49 -0.01 8.74 -1.07
CA CYS A 49 0.89 7.70 -0.57
C CYS A 49 2.34 7.77 -1.10
N SER A 50 2.77 8.95 -1.57
CA SER A 50 4.16 9.18 -2.00
C SER A 50 5.17 8.91 -0.88
N VAL A 51 4.81 9.22 0.37
CA VAL A 51 5.57 8.80 1.56
C VAL A 51 4.82 7.67 2.23
N ASN A 52 5.37 6.47 2.17
CA ASN A 52 4.77 5.28 2.80
C ASN A 52 5.80 4.47 3.60
N TRP A 53 5.29 3.58 4.44
CA TRP A 53 6.05 2.56 5.15
C TRP A 53 5.28 1.25 5.16
N THR A 54 5.95 0.17 4.78
CA THR A 54 5.42 -1.18 4.90
C THR A 54 5.76 -1.73 6.27
N ALA A 55 4.73 -2.05 7.04
CA ALA A 55 4.85 -2.69 8.34
C ALA A 55 5.29 -4.16 8.21
N PRO A 56 5.84 -4.77 9.28
CA PRO A 56 6.28 -6.17 9.27
C PRO A 56 5.16 -7.18 8.98
N ASP A 57 3.90 -6.79 9.17
CA ASP A 57 2.70 -7.58 8.84
C ASP A 57 2.31 -7.51 7.36
N GLY A 58 3.04 -6.76 6.54
CA GLY A 58 2.78 -6.55 5.11
C GLY A 58 1.82 -5.40 4.81
N LYS A 59 1.33 -4.67 5.82
CA LYS A 59 0.44 -3.52 5.61
C LYS A 59 1.21 -2.28 5.17
N VAL A 60 0.65 -1.50 4.25
CA VAL A 60 1.24 -0.25 3.77
C VAL A 60 0.55 0.92 4.43
N TYR A 61 1.29 1.73 5.18
CA TYR A 61 0.79 2.96 5.81
C TYR A 61 1.32 4.17 5.07
N CYS A 62 0.44 5.13 4.77
CA CYS A 62 0.80 6.36 4.08
C CYS A 62 0.99 7.52 5.05
N PHE A 63 1.74 8.53 4.62
CA PHE A 63 2.10 9.69 5.42
C PHE A 63 2.07 10.94 4.57
N SER A 64 1.69 12.06 5.18
CA SER A 64 1.67 13.39 4.57
C SER A 64 3.07 13.94 4.29
N ALA A 65 4.07 13.53 5.07
CA ALA A 65 5.46 13.94 4.94
C ALA A 65 6.43 12.94 5.59
N GLU A 66 7.71 13.02 5.24
CA GLU A 66 8.76 12.19 5.86
C GLU A 66 8.89 12.43 7.37
N GLY A 67 8.64 13.67 7.84
CA GLY A 67 8.61 13.99 9.27
C GLY A 67 7.50 13.25 10.01
N SER A 68 6.31 13.14 9.40
CA SER A 68 5.18 12.38 9.95
C SER A 68 5.50 10.89 10.02
N LYS A 69 6.13 10.33 8.97
CA LYS A 69 6.63 8.95 8.98
C LYS A 69 7.67 8.73 10.08
N ALA A 70 8.67 9.60 10.21
CA ALA A 70 9.71 9.47 11.22
C ALA A 70 9.15 9.55 12.65
N ALA A 71 8.17 10.41 12.89
CA ALA A 71 7.46 10.48 14.18
C ALA A 71 6.64 9.22 14.45
N PHE A 72 5.94 8.72 13.42
CA PHE A 72 5.13 7.50 13.50
C PHE A 72 5.97 6.28 13.88
N LEU A 73 7.13 6.13 13.23
CA LEU A 73 8.05 5.01 13.43
C LEU A 73 8.74 4.98 14.81
N LYS A 74 8.59 6.03 15.64
CA LYS A 74 9.05 5.98 17.03
C LYS A 74 8.22 4.99 17.85
N ASN A 75 6.90 5.03 17.67
CA ASN A 75 5.92 4.17 18.33
C ASN A 75 4.88 3.65 17.31
N PRO A 76 5.29 2.82 16.33
CA PRO A 76 4.42 2.45 15.22
C PRO A 76 3.15 1.74 15.69
N ASP A 77 3.26 0.78 16.62
CA ASP A 77 2.10 0.01 17.10
C ASP A 77 1.04 0.89 17.78
N GLU A 78 1.47 1.81 18.65
CA GLU A 78 0.57 2.74 19.33
C GLU A 78 -0.11 3.69 18.33
N ASN A 79 0.64 4.21 17.37
CA ASN A 79 0.11 5.10 16.35
C ASN A 79 -0.85 4.38 15.39
N ILE A 80 -0.56 3.13 15.00
CA ILE A 80 -1.46 2.29 14.21
C ILE A 80 -2.79 2.11 14.95
N GLN A 81 -2.73 1.78 16.25
CA GLN A 81 -3.93 1.57 17.06
C GLN A 81 -4.79 2.85 17.11
N LYS A 82 -4.19 4.00 17.43
CA LYS A 82 -4.89 5.29 17.46
C LYS A 82 -5.49 5.67 16.10
N ALA A 83 -4.73 5.48 15.02
CA ALA A 83 -5.18 5.75 13.67
C ALA A 83 -6.39 4.88 13.30
N LYS A 84 -6.34 3.59 13.66
CA LYS A 84 -7.44 2.65 13.45
C LYS A 84 -8.68 3.01 14.26
N GLU A 85 -8.53 3.31 15.55
CA GLU A 85 -9.63 3.75 16.41
C GLU A 85 -10.32 4.99 15.83
N PHE A 86 -9.53 5.99 15.42
CA PHE A 86 -10.06 7.22 14.84
C PHE A 86 -10.73 6.99 13.48
N PHE A 87 -10.11 6.18 12.60
CA PHE A 87 -10.66 5.85 11.30
C PHE A 87 -12.00 5.12 11.43
N LEU A 88 -12.08 4.10 12.30
CA LEU A 88 -13.32 3.38 12.58
C LEU A 88 -14.39 4.29 13.18
N ALA A 89 -14.04 5.14 14.14
CA ALA A 89 -14.99 6.09 14.73
C ALA A 89 -15.54 7.07 13.69
N LYS A 90 -14.71 7.54 12.74
CA LYS A 90 -15.17 8.41 11.65
C LYS A 90 -15.97 7.68 10.57
N ASP A 91 -15.71 6.40 10.36
CA ASP A 91 -16.47 5.58 9.42
C ASP A 91 -17.88 5.32 9.95
N LEU A 92 -17.97 4.90 11.22
CA LEU A 92 -19.25 4.75 11.94
C LEU A 92 -20.05 6.06 11.97
N ALA A 93 -19.38 7.20 12.21
CA ALA A 93 -20.05 8.51 12.21
C ALA A 93 -20.51 8.98 10.82
N LYS A 94 -19.95 8.45 9.72
CA LYS A 94 -20.42 8.75 8.36
C LYS A 94 -21.69 7.97 8.00
N ASP A 95 -21.90 6.79 8.59
CA ASP A 95 -23.10 5.99 8.36
C ASP A 95 -24.36 6.66 8.97
N ASP A 96 -24.23 7.27 10.15
CA ASP A 96 -25.30 8.07 10.78
C ASP A 96 -25.60 9.38 10.03
N ALA A 97 -24.61 9.99 9.37
CA ALA A 97 -24.80 11.23 8.62
C ALA A 97 -25.56 11.03 7.29
N SER A 98 -25.58 9.81 6.74
CA SER A 98 -26.34 9.51 5.51
C SER A 98 -27.81 9.16 5.77
N THR A 99 -28.22 9.00 7.04
CA THR A 99 -29.61 8.65 7.40
C THR A 99 -30.41 9.83 7.97
N ALA A 100 -29.82 11.02 8.04
CA ALA A 100 -30.46 12.26 8.52
C ALA A 100 -30.66 13.27 7.38
N ALA A 101 -31.38 12.89 6.33
CA ALA A 101 -31.99 13.83 5.39
C ALA A 101 -33.52 13.72 5.52
N PRO A 102 -34.21 14.69 6.18
CA PRO A 102 -35.66 14.82 6.08
C PRO A 102 -36.10 15.42 4.75
#